data_AF-A0A971ENZ0-F1
#
_entry.id   AF-A0A971ENZ0-F1
#
_cell.length_a   1.000
_cell.length_b   1.000
_cell.length_c   1.000
_cell.angle_alpha   90.00
_cell.angle_beta   90.00
_cell.angle_gamma   90.00
#
_symmetry.space_group_name_H-M   'P 1'
#
loop_
_entity.id
_entity.type
_entity.pdbx_description
1 polymer ?
#
loop_
_entity_poly.entity_id
_entity_poly.type
_entity_poly.pdbx_seq_one_letter_code
_entity_poly.pdbx_strand_id
1 'polypeptide(L)'
;MAYTEETVLGIVKARLNRLAFDTSLDDYLGKRIEAADAELARIGIKLIAGNVDDEVLLADYVVWRYQNRDKNTGMPEWLRRARRERWLKERVQNDT
;
A
#
# COMPACT_ATOMS: atom_id res chain seq x y z
N MET A 1 2.27 -13.79 -0.20
CA MET A 1 2.24 -12.33 -0.35
C MET A 1 3.66 -11.86 -0.66
N ALA A 2 3.80 -10.85 -1.50
CA ALA A 2 5.11 -10.37 -1.98
C ALA A 2 5.62 -9.18 -1.13
N TYR A 3 5.36 -9.18 0.17
CA TYR A 3 5.87 -8.19 1.13
C TYR A 3 5.85 -8.83 2.51
N THR A 4 6.66 -8.30 3.42
CA THR A 4 6.56 -8.68 4.83
C THR A 4 5.40 -7.90 5.44
N GLU A 5 4.30 -8.59 5.75
CA GLU A 5 3.08 -7.97 6.30
C GLU A 5 3.38 -7.14 7.55
N GLU A 6 4.29 -7.62 8.39
CA GLU A 6 4.77 -6.91 9.58
C GLU A 6 5.44 -5.56 9.25
N THR A 7 6.24 -5.49 8.19
CA THR A 7 6.89 -4.24 7.74
C THR A 7 5.84 -3.23 7.29
N VAL A 8 4.93 -3.64 6.41
CA VAL A 8 3.88 -2.77 5.88
C VAL A 8 2.94 -2.33 7.01
N LEU A 9 2.57 -3.23 7.90
CA LEU A 9 1.77 -2.93 9.09
C LEU A 9 2.47 -1.92 9.99
N GLY A 10 3.78 -2.06 10.22
CA GLY A 10 4.59 -1.10 10.97
C GLY A 10 4.55 0.29 10.37
N ILE A 11 4.73 0.41 9.05
CA ILE A 11 4.64 1.69 8.34
C ILE A 11 3.22 2.27 8.44
N VAL A 12 2.18 1.46 8.23
CA VAL A 12 0.78 1.90 8.35
C VAL A 12 0.48 2.43 9.75
N LYS A 13 0.91 1.74 10.80
CA LYS A 13 0.76 2.21 12.20
C LYS A 13 1.44 3.55 12.40
N ALA A 14 2.70 3.69 11.98
CA ALA A 14 3.45 4.93 12.10
C ALA A 14 2.73 6.09 11.39
N ARG A 15 2.23 5.88 10.17
CA ARG A 15 1.49 6.89 9.40
C ARG A 15 0.12 7.24 9.99
N LEU A 16 -0.52 6.30 10.68
CA LEU A 16 -1.76 6.54 11.43
C LEU A 16 -1.51 7.09 12.85
N ASN A 17 -0.25 7.38 13.19
CA ASN A 17 0.18 7.83 14.52
C ASN A 17 -0.26 6.86 15.64
N ARG A 18 -0.13 5.56 15.37
CA ARG A 18 -0.41 4.47 16.33
C ARG A 18 0.91 3.93 16.88
N LEU A 19 0.91 3.60 18.16
CA LEU A 19 2.08 3.05 18.85
C LEU A 19 2.37 1.64 18.33
N ALA A 20 3.65 1.29 18.20
CA ALA A 20 4.05 -0.02 17.68
C ALA A 20 3.52 -1.19 18.53
N PHE A 21 3.47 -1.02 19.85
CA PHE A 21 2.97 -2.01 20.80
C PHE A 21 1.43 -2.06 20.89
N ASP A 22 0.71 -1.11 20.29
CA ASP A 22 -0.75 -1.16 20.24
C ASP A 22 -1.18 -2.15 19.14
N THR A 23 -1.72 -3.28 19.57
CA THR A 23 -2.16 -4.38 18.70
C THR A 23 -3.66 -4.41 18.45
N SER A 24 -4.42 -3.45 19.00
CA SER A 24 -5.89 -3.48 19.00
C SER A 24 -6.54 -3.46 17.60
N LEU A 25 -5.81 -3.06 16.56
CA LEU A 25 -6.30 -3.01 15.18
C LEU A 25 -5.46 -3.82 14.20
N ASP A 26 -4.55 -4.68 14.68
CA ASP A 26 -3.56 -5.32 13.81
C ASP A 26 -4.23 -6.25 12.79
N ASP A 27 -5.13 -7.11 13.25
CA ASP A 27 -5.91 -7.99 12.37
C ASP A 27 -6.70 -7.19 11.33
N TYR A 28 -7.33 -6.10 11.76
CA TYR A 28 -8.11 -5.24 10.87
C TYR A 28 -7.22 -4.55 9.83
N LEU A 29 -6.10 -3.97 10.25
CA LEU A 29 -5.15 -3.31 9.35
C LEU A 29 -4.49 -4.32 8.41
N GLY A 30 -4.16 -5.53 8.87
CA GLY A 30 -3.69 -6.64 8.04
C GLY A 30 -4.67 -6.96 6.91
N LYS A 31 -5.96 -7.13 7.22
CA LYS A 31 -7.00 -7.33 6.20
C LYS A 31 -7.14 -6.17 5.22
N ARG A 32 -6.88 -4.94 5.66
CA ARG A 32 -6.87 -3.76 4.78
C ARG A 32 -5.65 -3.74 3.86
N ILE A 33 -4.49 -4.21 4.34
CA ILE A 33 -3.27 -4.38 3.57
C ILE A 33 -3.45 -5.46 2.49
N GLU A 34 -3.99 -6.63 2.86
CA GLU A 34 -4.36 -7.71 1.91
C GLU A 34 -5.29 -7.20 0.81
N ALA A 35 -6.37 -6.49 1.19
CA ALA A 35 -7.34 -5.97 0.23
C ALA A 35 -6.74 -4.91 -0.72
N ALA A 36 -5.82 -4.08 -0.21
CA ALA A 36 -5.14 -3.07 -0.98
C ALA A 36 -4.16 -3.67 -2.01
N ASP A 37 -3.38 -4.68 -1.60
CA ASP A 37 -2.50 -5.44 -2.48
C ASP A 37 -3.31 -6.11 -3.62
N ALA A 38 -4.40 -6.80 -3.28
CA ALA A 38 -5.27 -7.43 -4.27
C ALA A 38 -5.89 -6.42 -5.25
N GLU A 39 -6.16 -5.18 -4.82
CA GLU A 39 -6.64 -4.12 -5.71
C GLU A 39 -5.55 -3.58 -6.65
N LEU A 40 -4.33 -3.38 -6.13
CA LEU A 40 -3.18 -3.00 -6.96
C LEU A 40 -2.87 -4.09 -8.00
N ALA A 41 -2.93 -5.36 -7.61
CA ALA A 41 -2.75 -6.48 -8.53
C ALA A 41 -3.81 -6.50 -9.65
N ARG A 42 -5.08 -6.22 -9.33
CA ARG A 42 -6.18 -6.20 -10.32
C ARG A 42 -6.00 -5.12 -11.40
N ILE A 43 -5.35 -4.00 -11.08
CA ILE A 43 -5.05 -2.94 -12.05
C ILE A 43 -3.70 -3.12 -12.75
N GLY A 44 -3.03 -4.25 -12.49
CA GLY A 44 -1.75 -4.61 -13.12
C GLY A 44 -0.54 -3.97 -12.45
N ILE A 45 -0.59 -3.68 -11.15
CA ILE A 45 0.57 -3.32 -10.33
C ILE A 45 0.89 -4.53 -9.44
N LYS A 46 2.00 -5.21 -9.72
CA LYS A 46 2.50 -6.36 -8.96
C LYS A 46 3.67 -5.91 -8.07
N LEU A 47 3.41 -5.87 -6.78
CA LEU A 47 4.43 -5.54 -5.78
C LEU A 47 5.50 -6.64 -5.69
N ILE A 48 6.75 -6.23 -5.50
CA ILE A 48 7.92 -7.11 -5.40
C ILE A 48 8.35 -7.24 -3.92
N ALA A 49 8.56 -8.48 -3.49
CA ALA A 49 9.03 -8.78 -2.14
C ALA A 49 10.41 -8.19 -1.86
N GLY A 50 10.52 -7.49 -0.72
CA GLY A 50 11.75 -6.82 -0.30
C GLY A 50 12.05 -5.53 -1.06
N ASN A 51 11.18 -5.07 -1.96
CA ASN A 51 11.30 -3.75 -2.55
C ASN A 51 10.68 -2.70 -1.63
N VAL A 52 11.54 -1.86 -1.03
CA VAL A 52 11.14 -0.81 -0.09
C VAL A 52 10.16 0.19 -0.72
N ASP A 53 10.32 0.54 -2.00
CA ASP A 53 9.42 1.47 -2.68
C ASP A 53 7.99 0.90 -2.77
N ASP A 54 7.87 -0.41 -2.99
CA ASP A 54 6.58 -1.11 -3.09
C ASP A 54 5.89 -1.25 -1.73
N GLU A 55 6.67 -1.52 -0.67
CA GLU A 55 6.16 -1.60 0.70
C GLU A 55 5.63 -0.24 1.17
N VAL A 56 6.36 0.84 0.88
CA VAL A 56 5.93 2.22 1.19
C VAL A 56 4.71 2.59 0.35
N LEU A 57 4.70 2.28 -0.96
CA LEU A 57 3.55 2.53 -1.83
C LEU A 57 2.28 1.84 -1.32
N LEU A 58 2.39 0.57 -0.91
CA LEU A 58 1.27 -0.19 -0.38
C LEU A 58 0.78 0.41 0.94
N ALA A 59 1.68 0.68 1.88
CA ALA A 59 1.33 1.31 3.15
C ALA A 59 0.63 2.65 2.91
N ASP A 60 1.13 3.43 1.95
CA ASP A 60 0.59 4.74 1.64
C ASP A 60 -0.82 4.70 1.06
N TYR A 61 -1.04 3.73 0.18
CA TYR A 61 -2.32 3.47 -0.41
C TYR A 61 -3.35 2.97 0.63
N VAL A 62 -2.92 2.10 1.55
CA VAL A 62 -3.75 1.60 2.67
C VAL A 62 -4.17 2.75 3.58
N VAL A 63 -3.23 3.61 3.98
CA VAL A 63 -3.51 4.78 4.85
C VAL A 63 -4.49 5.73 4.19
N TRP A 64 -4.27 6.06 2.91
CA TRP A 64 -5.20 6.89 2.16
C TRP A 64 -6.60 6.27 2.13
N ARG A 65 -6.71 4.97 1.81
CA ARG A 65 -7.97 4.24 1.79
C ARG A 65 -8.68 4.21 3.14
N TYR A 66 -7.92 4.08 4.22
CA TYR A 66 -8.46 4.09 5.58
C TYR A 66 -9.03 5.47 5.92
N GLN A 67 -8.25 6.54 5.71
CA GLN A 67 -8.64 7.91 6.06
C GLN A 67 -9.76 8.50 5.17
N ASN A 68 -9.93 7.95 3.96
CA ASN A 68 -10.91 8.42 2.99
C ASN A 68 -12.12 7.46 2.83
N ARG A 69 -12.29 6.49 3.75
CA ARG A 69 -13.44 5.56 3.72
C ARG A 69 -14.79 6.29 3.65
N ASP A 70 -14.94 7.33 4.45
CA ASP A 70 -16.20 8.04 4.64
C ASP A 70 -16.20 9.42 3.96
N LYS A 71 -15.20 9.69 3.11
CA LYS A 71 -15.01 10.99 2.44
C LYS A 71 -15.14 10.84 0.94
N ASN A 72 -15.84 11.78 0.31
CA ASN A 72 -15.91 11.87 -1.15
C ASN A 72 -14.72 12.65 -1.74
N THR A 73 -13.52 12.39 -1.23
CA THR A 73 -12.28 13.04 -1.68
C THR A 73 -11.51 12.12 -2.59
N GLY A 74 -11.08 12.66 -3.73
CA GLY A 74 -10.24 11.95 -4.69
C GLY A 74 -8.87 11.59 -4.12
N MET A 75 -8.20 10.64 -4.78
CA MET A 75 -6.82 10.29 -4.48
C MET A 75 -5.89 11.50 -4.69
N PRO A 76 -4.94 11.77 -3.76
CA PRO A 76 -3.91 12.79 -3.95
C PRO A 76 -3.06 12.56 -5.20
N GLU A 77 -2.62 13.65 -5.84
CA GLU A 77 -1.84 13.59 -7.08
C GLU A 77 -0.53 12.80 -6.96
N TRP A 78 0.20 12.98 -5.87
CA TRP A 78 1.47 12.28 -5.65
C TRP A 78 1.27 10.75 -5.60
N LEU A 79 0.20 10.27 -4.96
CA LEU A 79 -0.10 8.85 -4.84
C LEU A 79 -0.57 8.28 -6.19
N ARG A 80 -1.34 9.05 -6.95
CA ARG A 80 -1.72 8.68 -8.32
C ARG A 80 -0.48 8.56 -9.22
N ARG A 81 0.47 9.50 -9.10
CA ARG A 81 1.74 9.47 -9.83
C ARG A 81 2.60 8.26 -9.43
N ALA A 82 2.78 8.01 -8.14
CA ALA A 82 3.54 6.86 -7.66
C ALA A 82 2.99 5.53 -8.18
N ARG A 83 1.66 5.34 -8.13
CA ARG A 83 1.00 4.16 -8.73
C ARG A 83 1.25 4.05 -10.23
N ARG A 84 1.14 5.16 -10.97
CA ARG A 84 1.37 5.20 -12.42
C ARG A 84 2.82 4.88 -12.76
N GLU A 85 3.78 5.46 -12.06
CA GLU A 85 5.21 5.20 -12.28
C GLU A 85 5.56 3.74 -11.99
N ARG A 86 5.00 3.16 -10.92
CA ARG A 86 5.23 1.75 -10.64
C ARG A 86 4.70 0.84 -11.73
N TRP A 87 3.47 1.10 -12.19
CA TRP A 87 2.84 0.40 -13.31
C TRP A 87 3.66 0.52 -14.61
N LEU A 88 4.24 1.69 -14.89
CA LEU A 88 5.12 1.89 -16.05
C LEU A 88 6.42 1.09 -15.93
N LYS A 89 7.06 1.09 -14.75
CA LYS A 89 8.30 0.34 -14.49
C LYS A 89 8.13 -1.16 -14.79
N GLU A 90 6.99 -1.75 -14.43
CA GLU A 90 6.72 -3.17 -14.73
C GLU A 90 6.66 -3.46 -16.23
N ARG A 91 6.14 -2.54 -17.03
CA ARG A 91 6.03 -2.76 -18.49
C ARG A 91 7.36 -2.61 -19.20
N VAL A 92 8.15 -1.62 -18.81
CA VAL A 92 9.51 -1.45 -19.34
C VAL A 92 10.34 -2.72 -19.10
N GLN A 93 10.21 -3.35 -17.92
CA GLN A 93 10.91 -4.60 -17.61
C GLN A 93 10.42 -5.81 -18.42
N ASN A 94 9.16 -5.86 -18.85
CA ASN A 94 8.63 -6.98 -19.63
C ASN A 94 8.93 -6.87 -21.14
N ASP A 95 9.25 -5.67 -21.62
CA ASP A 95 9.57 -5.40 -23.04
C ASP A 95 11.08 -5.54 -23.37
N THR A 96 11.91 -5.93 -22.39
CA THR A 96 13.38 -6.14 -22.55
C THR A 96 13.74 -7.60 -22.36
#